data_AF-U6EE00-F1
#
_entry.id   AF-U6EE00-F1
#
_cell.length_a   1.000
_cell.length_b   1.000
_cell.length_c   1.000
_cell.angle_alpha   90.00
_cell.angle_beta   90.00
_cell.angle_gamma   90.00
#
_symmetry.space_group_name_H-M   'P 1'
#
loop_
_entity.id
_entity.type
_entity.pdbx_description
1 polymer ?
#
loop_
_entity_poly.entity_id
_entity_poly.type
_entity_poly.pdbx_seq_one_letter_code
_entity_poly.pdbx_strand_id
1 'polypeptide(L)'
;MRAYTHIVGAVLFFVTFAYLTNLPDLLIGIFFAGWISVFPDIIDKITGKHRGIGHSIFWLIPFTIIGVWNFEIGVAMVIGFLSHILLDVMTTHGSPLLYPLRETAFVCFQRNRRVKTGTNQEKAVFLLILLFLIPILLFSTNIANFFERVEDENIVFATGLESSNSQKSSENTKNNFNFYFDIEDGVNKKITVQKVSENETTIMVTDIGK
;
A
#
# COMPACT_ATOMS: atom_id res chain seq x y z
N MET A 1 23.33 -2.85 -7.45
CA MET A 1 22.54 -3.06 -8.69
C MET A 1 21.97 -1.71 -9.09
N ARG A 2 21.03 -1.60 -10.05
CA ARG A 2 20.30 -0.35 -10.26
C ARG A 2 19.18 -0.21 -9.22
N ALA A 3 18.78 1.03 -8.96
CA ALA A 3 17.78 1.39 -7.95
C ALA A 3 16.48 0.58 -8.05
N TYR A 4 15.96 0.33 -9.26
CA TYR A 4 14.71 -0.43 -9.43
C TYR A 4 14.80 -1.86 -8.87
N THR A 5 15.97 -2.51 -8.95
CA THR A 5 16.16 -3.85 -8.40
C THR A 5 16.21 -3.81 -6.87
N HIS A 6 16.81 -2.77 -6.31
CA HIS A 6 16.84 -2.56 -4.85
C HIS A 6 15.45 -2.27 -4.29
N ILE A 7 14.66 -1.43 -4.96
CA ILE A 7 13.30 -1.10 -4.57
C ILE A 7 12.44 -2.37 -4.56
N VAL A 8 12.40 -3.12 -5.66
CA VAL A 8 11.57 -4.33 -5.74
C VAL A 8 12.02 -5.39 -4.75
N GLY A 9 13.34 -5.54 -4.52
CA GLY A 9 13.87 -6.42 -3.47
C GLY A 9 13.44 -6.00 -2.08
N ALA A 10 13.57 -4.71 -1.74
CA ALA A 10 13.17 -4.18 -0.44
C ALA A 10 11.67 -4.36 -0.16
N VAL A 11 10.83 -4.09 -1.16
CA VAL A 11 9.38 -4.32 -1.07
C VAL A 11 9.09 -5.80 -0.86
N LEU A 12 9.74 -6.70 -1.61
CA LEU A 12 9.58 -8.15 -1.41
C LEU A 12 9.90 -8.58 0.02
N PHE A 13 11.08 -8.21 0.53
CA PHE A 13 11.47 -8.59 1.89
C PHE A 13 10.56 -7.98 2.94
N PHE A 14 10.15 -6.71 2.78
CA PHE A 14 9.27 -6.04 3.72
C PHE A 14 7.88 -6.67 3.74
N VAL A 15 7.24 -6.86 2.59
CA VAL A 15 5.89 -7.45 2.50
C VAL A 15 5.90 -8.89 3.05
N THR A 16 6.96 -9.66 2.76
CA THR A 16 7.12 -11.01 3.32
C THR A 16 7.20 -10.95 4.85
N PHE A 17 8.00 -10.03 5.41
CA PHE A 17 8.12 -9.86 6.85
C PHE A 17 6.79 -9.41 7.47
N ALA A 18 6.14 -8.40 6.88
CA ALA A 18 4.86 -7.86 7.33
C ALA A 18 3.77 -8.92 7.33
N TYR A 19 3.71 -9.78 6.30
CA TYR A 19 2.80 -10.92 6.24
C TYR A 19 3.06 -11.93 7.37
N LEU A 20 4.33 -12.29 7.62
CA LEU A 20 4.68 -13.25 8.67
C LEU A 20 4.45 -12.73 10.09
N THR A 21 4.48 -11.41 10.27
CA THR A 21 4.35 -10.75 11.58
C THR A 21 3.02 -10.03 11.78
N ASN A 22 2.12 -10.09 10.79
CA ASN A 22 0.82 -9.40 10.76
C ASN A 22 0.91 -7.89 11.08
N LEU A 23 1.82 -7.17 10.40
CA LEU A 23 1.91 -5.70 10.56
C LEU A 23 0.69 -5.02 9.92
N PRO A 24 0.07 -4.03 10.60
CA PRO A 24 -1.16 -3.40 10.13
C PRO A 24 -0.95 -2.45 8.95
N ASP A 25 0.06 -1.57 8.97
CA ASP A 25 0.20 -0.53 7.93
C ASP A 25 1.17 -0.94 6.82
N LEU A 26 0.69 -1.78 5.90
CA LEU A 26 1.51 -2.28 4.80
C LEU A 26 1.99 -1.16 3.86
N LEU A 27 1.12 -0.19 3.53
CA LEU A 27 1.43 0.86 2.55
C LEU A 27 2.55 1.79 3.01
N ILE A 28 2.52 2.23 4.27
CA ILE A 28 3.55 3.12 4.80
C ILE A 28 4.89 2.40 4.89
N GLY A 29 4.88 1.13 5.28
CA GLY A 29 6.08 0.31 5.31
C GLY A 29 6.68 0.05 3.92
N ILE A 30 5.84 -0.20 2.91
CA ILE A 30 6.30 -0.32 1.51
C ILE A 30 7.00 0.97 1.05
N PHE A 31 6.42 2.13 1.36
CA PHE A 31 7.01 3.42 1.03
C PHE A 31 8.39 3.61 1.67
N PHE A 32 8.50 3.38 2.98
CA PHE A 32 9.78 3.53 3.70
C PHE A 32 10.82 2.50 3.29
N ALA A 33 10.43 1.24 3.09
CA ALA A 33 11.33 0.19 2.63
C ALA A 33 11.90 0.51 1.24
N GLY A 34 11.04 0.95 0.31
CA GLY A 34 11.46 1.39 -1.03
C GLY A 34 12.38 2.61 -0.98
N TRP A 35 12.03 3.64 -0.20
CA TRP A 35 12.83 4.85 -0.04
C TRP A 35 14.23 4.55 0.53
N ILE A 36 14.29 3.81 1.64
CA ILE A 36 15.57 3.48 2.30
C ILE A 36 16.40 2.50 1.48
N SER A 37 15.80 1.71 0.59
CA SER A 37 16.59 0.89 -0.33
C SER A 37 17.47 1.70 -1.28
N VAL A 38 17.13 2.96 -1.59
CA VAL A 38 17.93 3.81 -2.50
C VAL A 38 18.80 4.81 -1.73
N PHE A 39 18.54 4.97 -0.42
CA PHE A 39 19.26 5.88 0.46
C PHE A 39 20.81 5.73 0.40
N PRO A 40 21.39 4.51 0.41
CA PRO A 40 22.85 4.33 0.35
C PRO A 40 23.50 4.99 -0.88
N ASP A 41 22.89 4.80 -2.05
CA ASP A 41 23.38 5.36 -3.32
C ASP A 41 23.25 6.89 -3.34
N ILE A 42 22.20 7.44 -2.74
CA ILE A 42 21.98 8.89 -2.64
C ILE A 42 23.06 9.52 -1.74
N ILE A 43 23.33 8.92 -0.58
CA ILE A 43 24.36 9.42 0.35
C ILE A 43 25.74 9.39 -0.30
N ASP A 44 26.07 8.32 -1.00
CA ASP A 44 27.36 8.21 -1.70
C ASP A 44 27.49 9.23 -2.84
N LYS A 45 26.39 9.50 -3.57
CA LYS A 45 26.36 10.54 -4.59
C LYS A 45 26.56 11.94 -4.00
N ILE A 46 25.97 12.23 -2.85
CA ILE A 46 26.11 13.53 -2.16
C ILE A 46 27.51 13.70 -1.57
N THR A 47 28.06 12.64 -0.98
CA THR A 47 29.40 12.68 -0.37
C THR A 47 30.54 12.61 -1.39
N GLY A 48 30.22 12.44 -2.68
CA GLY A 48 31.18 12.39 -3.79
C GLY A 48 32.05 11.13 -3.82
N LYS A 49 31.84 10.19 -2.89
CA LYS A 49 32.53 8.91 -2.84
C LYS A 49 31.57 7.80 -3.25
N HIS A 50 31.83 7.18 -4.40
CA HIS A 50 31.13 5.96 -4.79
C HIS A 50 31.45 4.82 -3.81
N ARG A 51 30.42 4.23 -3.18
CA ARG A 51 30.53 3.11 -2.23
C ARG A 51 31.32 3.48 -0.97
N GLY A 52 30.85 4.53 -0.30
CA GLY A 52 31.44 5.06 0.91
C GLY A 52 30.53 4.86 2.12
N ILE A 53 30.23 5.96 2.79
CA ILE A 53 29.51 5.97 4.06
C ILE A 53 28.06 5.50 3.93
N GLY A 54 27.44 5.64 2.75
CA GLY A 54 26.06 5.22 2.51
C GLY A 54 25.86 3.71 2.64
N HIS A 55 26.90 2.92 2.36
CA HIS A 55 26.86 1.45 2.39
C HIS A 55 27.33 0.86 3.72
N SER A 56 27.59 1.71 4.71
CA SER A 56 28.06 1.30 6.02
C SER A 56 26.94 0.67 6.86
N ILE A 57 27.22 -0.48 7.48
CA ILE A 57 26.29 -1.14 8.38
C ILE A 57 25.89 -0.28 9.59
N PHE A 58 26.67 0.78 9.90
CA PHE A 58 26.36 1.71 10.98
C PHE A 58 25.02 2.44 10.80
N TRP A 59 24.49 2.55 9.58
CA TRP A 59 23.15 3.10 9.34
C TRP A 59 22.02 2.27 9.96
N LEU A 60 22.27 1.01 10.33
CA LEU A 60 21.30 0.23 11.10
C LEU A 60 21.01 0.84 12.48
N ILE A 61 21.97 1.55 13.08
CA ILE A 61 21.80 2.14 14.42
C ILE A 61 20.69 3.21 14.41
N PRO A 62 20.74 4.28 13.58
CA PRO A 62 19.67 5.26 13.54
C PRO A 62 18.32 4.66 13.09
N PHE A 63 18.31 3.69 12.17
CA PHE A 63 17.06 3.06 11.72
C PHE A 63 16.40 2.21 12.80
N THR A 64 17.18 1.46 13.58
CA THR A 64 16.66 0.71 14.74
C THR A 64 16.17 1.62 15.85
N ILE A 65 16.84 2.75 16.07
CA ILE A 65 16.41 3.80 17.01
C ILE A 65 15.03 4.35 16.63
N ILE A 66 14.78 4.61 15.33
CA ILE A 66 13.44 5.03 14.86
C ILE A 66 12.37 3.97 15.18
N GLY A 67 12.73 2.69 15.14
CA GLY A 67 11.87 1.57 15.53
C GLY A 67 11.38 1.60 16.98
N VAL A 68 12.06 2.33 17.87
CA VAL A 68 11.61 2.53 19.25
C VAL A 68 10.38 3.46 19.32
N TRP A 69 10.29 4.45 18.41
CA TRP A 69 9.13 5.35 18.34
C TRP A 69 8.02 4.82 17.46
N ASN A 70 8.37 4.22 16.31
CA ASN A 70 7.43 3.60 15.41
C ASN A 70 8.04 2.30 14.88
N PHE A 71 7.58 1.19 15.45
CA PHE A 71 8.10 -0.14 15.15
C PHE A 71 8.00 -0.47 13.66
N GLU A 72 6.87 -0.17 13.03
CA GLU A 72 6.61 -0.48 11.62
C GLU A 72 7.55 0.27 10.68
N ILE A 73 7.71 1.58 10.90
CA ILE A 73 8.63 2.41 10.12
C ILE A 73 10.07 1.94 10.35
N GLY A 74 10.48 1.73 11.60
CA GLY A 74 11.85 1.29 11.90
C GLY A 74 12.19 -0.05 11.25
N VAL A 75 11.29 -1.03 11.31
CA VAL A 75 11.43 -2.31 10.63
C VAL A 75 11.51 -2.15 9.12
N ALA A 76 10.63 -1.32 8.52
CA ALA A 76 10.66 -1.04 7.09
C ALA A 76 11.99 -0.43 6.64
N MET A 77 12.53 0.52 7.40
CA MET A 77 13.83 1.14 7.12
C MET A 77 14.97 0.13 7.24
N VAL A 78 14.99 -0.69 8.31
CA VAL A 78 16.01 -1.74 8.50
C VAL A 78 15.97 -2.76 7.37
N ILE A 79 14.78 -3.25 7.01
CA ILE A 79 14.62 -4.23 5.92
C ILE A 79 15.01 -3.62 4.57
N GLY A 80 14.61 -2.38 4.29
CA GLY A 80 14.99 -1.68 3.06
C GLY A 80 16.50 -1.54 2.92
N PHE A 81 17.18 -1.16 4.00
CA PHE A 81 18.63 -1.01 4.02
C PHE A 81 19.36 -2.36 3.90
N LEU A 82 18.93 -3.38 4.65
CA LEU A 82 19.50 -4.72 4.58
C LEU A 82 19.32 -5.34 3.21
N SER A 83 18.16 -5.15 2.58
CA SER A 83 17.90 -5.60 1.20
C SER A 83 18.88 -4.95 0.21
N HIS A 84 19.12 -3.64 0.32
CA HIS A 84 20.09 -2.94 -0.52
C HIS A 84 21.47 -3.58 -0.42
N ILE A 85 21.96 -3.73 0.82
CA ILE A 85 23.25 -4.36 1.11
C ILE A 85 23.31 -5.79 0.56
N LEU A 86 22.29 -6.60 0.82
CA LEU A 86 22.25 -8.00 0.42
C LEU A 86 22.39 -8.14 -1.09
N LEU A 87 21.61 -7.35 -1.84
CA LEU A 87 21.67 -7.35 -3.30
C LEU A 87 23.03 -6.87 -3.81
N ASP A 88 23.64 -5.89 -3.16
CA ASP A 88 24.96 -5.40 -3.57
C ASP A 88 26.10 -6.39 -3.30
N VAL A 89 26.02 -7.14 -2.20
CA VAL A 89 26.97 -8.23 -1.89
C VAL A 89 26.87 -9.39 -2.91
N MET A 90 25.75 -9.54 -3.62
CA MET A 90 25.61 -10.51 -4.72
C MET A 90 26.24 -10.04 -6.05
N THR A 91 26.59 -8.75 -6.17
CA THR A 91 27.17 -8.19 -7.40
C THR A 91 28.67 -8.45 -7.52
N THR A 92 29.22 -8.17 -8.69
CA THR A 92 30.67 -8.23 -8.92
C THR A 92 31.47 -7.29 -8.03
N HIS A 93 30.88 -6.16 -7.65
CA HIS A 93 31.55 -5.12 -6.88
C HIS A 93 31.43 -5.31 -5.37
N GLY A 94 30.34 -5.94 -4.90
CA GLY A 94 30.08 -6.10 -3.47
C GLY A 94 29.67 -4.80 -2.77
N SER A 95 29.66 -4.87 -1.42
CA SER A 95 29.35 -3.73 -0.55
C SER A 95 30.39 -3.60 0.58
N PRO A 96 30.95 -2.39 0.84
CA PRO A 96 31.91 -2.17 1.92
C PRO A 96 31.21 -1.97 3.28
N LEU A 97 30.72 -3.07 3.84
CA LEU A 97 29.87 -3.07 5.05
C LEU A 97 30.50 -2.37 6.26
N LEU A 98 31.82 -2.48 6.41
CA LEU A 98 32.57 -1.97 7.56
C LEU A 98 33.19 -0.60 7.31
N TYR A 99 32.84 0.10 6.23
CA TYR A 99 33.31 1.47 6.00
C TYR A 99 32.84 2.39 7.13
N PRO A 100 33.66 3.33 7.64
CA PRO A 100 35.02 3.68 7.21
C PRO A 100 36.13 2.86 7.89
N LEU A 101 35.82 1.89 8.76
CA LEU A 101 36.82 1.07 9.45
C LEU A 101 37.58 0.13 8.50
N ARG A 102 36.90 -0.40 7.49
CA ARG A 102 37.50 -1.20 6.41
C ARG A 102 36.85 -0.89 5.08
N GLU A 103 37.68 -0.68 4.07
CA GLU A 103 37.23 -0.41 2.69
C GLU A 103 37.01 -1.69 1.87
N THR A 104 37.28 -2.86 2.44
CA THR A 104 37.12 -4.15 1.75
C THR A 104 35.66 -4.43 1.45
N ALA A 105 35.33 -4.59 0.17
CA ALA A 105 33.99 -4.96 -0.27
C ALA A 105 33.70 -6.44 0.03
N PHE A 106 32.56 -6.69 0.67
CA PHE A 106 32.05 -8.02 0.93
C PHE A 106 31.28 -8.53 -0.29
N VAL A 107 31.48 -9.81 -0.60
CA VAL A 107 30.91 -10.49 -1.77
C VAL A 107 30.51 -11.91 -1.39
N CYS A 108 29.32 -12.35 -1.79
CA CYS A 108 28.78 -13.66 -1.40
C CYS A 108 29.28 -14.80 -2.31
N PHE A 109 29.40 -14.55 -3.62
CA PHE A 109 29.71 -15.60 -4.59
C PHE A 109 31.15 -15.59 -5.11
N GLN A 110 31.59 -16.75 -5.61
CA GLN A 110 32.80 -16.87 -6.42
C GLN A 110 32.72 -15.96 -7.66
N ARG A 111 33.87 -15.48 -8.14
CA ARG A 111 33.97 -14.43 -9.18
C ARG A 111 33.08 -14.64 -10.41
N ASN A 112 32.92 -15.89 -10.86
CA ASN A 112 32.17 -16.22 -12.08
C ASN A 112 30.65 -16.29 -11.89
N ARG A 113 30.14 -16.33 -10.65
CA ARG A 113 28.71 -16.45 -10.32
C ARG A 113 28.11 -15.14 -9.81
N ARG A 114 28.89 -14.07 -9.76
CA ARG A 114 28.44 -12.75 -9.32
C ARG A 114 27.61 -12.06 -10.40
N VAL A 115 26.60 -11.31 -9.96
CA VAL A 115 25.73 -10.55 -10.88
C VAL A 115 26.47 -9.32 -11.39
N LYS A 116 26.55 -9.17 -12.71
CA LYS A 116 27.10 -7.97 -13.35
C LYS A 116 26.02 -6.91 -13.51
N THR A 117 26.20 -5.76 -12.86
CA THR A 117 25.32 -4.59 -12.99
C THR A 117 25.26 -4.12 -14.46
N GLY A 118 24.08 -3.74 -14.94
CA GLY A 118 23.83 -3.27 -16.30
C GLY A 118 23.70 -4.37 -17.36
N THR A 119 23.80 -5.64 -16.97
CA THR A 119 23.69 -6.79 -17.89
C THR A 119 22.34 -7.47 -17.81
N ASN A 120 22.07 -8.42 -18.71
CA ASN A 120 20.87 -9.26 -18.66
C ASN A 120 20.76 -10.10 -17.38
N GLN A 121 21.88 -10.35 -16.68
CA GLN A 121 21.86 -11.04 -15.39
C GLN A 121 21.11 -10.23 -14.33
N GLU A 122 21.32 -8.91 -14.29
CA GLU A 122 20.61 -8.04 -13.36
C GLU A 122 19.11 -8.00 -13.69
N LYS A 123 18.76 -7.90 -14.98
CA LYS A 123 17.35 -7.94 -15.42
C LYS A 123 16.67 -9.25 -15.02
N ALA A 124 17.38 -10.38 -15.12
CA ALA A 124 16.86 -11.67 -14.69
C ALA A 124 16.62 -11.71 -13.17
N VAL A 125 17.53 -11.14 -12.36
CA VAL A 125 17.33 -11.02 -10.91
C VAL A 125 16.11 -10.15 -10.60
N PHE A 126 15.97 -9.00 -11.25
CA PHE A 126 14.80 -8.13 -11.10
C PHE A 126 13.49 -8.87 -11.41
N LEU A 127 13.43 -9.58 -12.56
CA LEU A 127 12.24 -10.35 -12.95
C LEU A 127 11.95 -11.48 -11.98
N LEU A 128 12.98 -12.15 -11.45
CA LEU A 128 12.81 -13.21 -10.46
C LEU A 128 12.22 -12.66 -9.16
N ILE A 129 12.74 -11.54 -8.65
CA ILE A 129 12.22 -10.90 -7.44
C ILE A 129 10.76 -10.44 -7.68
N LEU A 130 10.47 -9.87 -8.86
CA LEU A 130 9.13 -9.46 -9.23
C LEU A 130 8.16 -10.65 -9.30
N LEU A 131 8.59 -11.79 -9.84
CA LEU A 131 7.82 -13.02 -9.91
C LEU A 131 7.43 -13.53 -8.52
N PHE A 132 8.29 -13.38 -7.51
CA PHE A 132 7.97 -13.72 -6.12
C PHE A 132 7.12 -12.66 -5.43
N LEU A 133 7.33 -11.38 -5.76
CA LEU A 133 6.61 -10.27 -5.13
C LEU A 133 5.11 -10.29 -5.45
N ILE A 134 4.74 -10.56 -6.70
CA ILE A 134 3.34 -10.57 -7.14
C ILE A 134 2.45 -11.52 -6.31
N PRO A 135 2.75 -12.83 -6.20
CA PRO A 135 1.92 -13.74 -5.43
C PRO A 135 1.90 -13.36 -3.95
N ILE A 136 3.03 -12.94 -3.38
CA ILE A 136 3.09 -12.54 -1.96
C ILE A 136 2.21 -11.32 -1.69
N LEU A 137 2.22 -10.32 -2.58
CA LEU A 137 1.31 -9.18 -2.48
C LEU A 137 -0.16 -9.60 -2.57
N LEU A 138 -0.48 -10.52 -3.49
CA LEU A 138 -1.85 -11.05 -3.66
C LEU A 138 -2.34 -11.81 -2.42
N PHE A 139 -1.46 -12.47 -1.67
CA PHE A 139 -1.80 -13.14 -0.42
C PHE A 139 -1.78 -12.21 0.80
N SER A 140 -0.91 -11.19 0.80
CA SER A 140 -0.76 -10.27 1.95
C SER A 140 -1.83 -9.19 1.98
N THR A 141 -2.17 -8.66 0.80
CA THR A 141 -3.32 -7.79 0.65
C THR A 141 -4.47 -8.71 0.28
N ASN A 142 -5.50 -8.82 1.11
CA ASN A 142 -6.77 -9.40 0.65
C ASN A 142 -7.26 -8.48 -0.47
N ILE A 143 -6.78 -8.70 -1.70
CA ILE A 143 -6.95 -7.77 -2.80
C ILE A 143 -8.42 -7.64 -3.18
N ALA A 144 -9.24 -8.65 -2.83
CA ALA A 144 -10.70 -8.58 -2.83
C ALA A 144 -11.24 -7.42 -1.96
N ASN A 145 -10.74 -7.24 -0.74
CA ASN A 145 -11.16 -6.15 0.15
C ASN A 145 -10.63 -4.78 -0.32
N PHE A 146 -9.51 -4.76 -1.05
CA PHE A 146 -9.01 -3.54 -1.69
C PHE A 146 -9.86 -3.19 -2.92
N PHE A 147 -10.20 -4.14 -3.80
CA PHE A 147 -11.10 -3.92 -4.93
C PHE A 147 -12.52 -3.54 -4.49
N GLU A 148 -13.08 -4.14 -3.44
CA GLU A 148 -14.35 -3.70 -2.86
C GLU A 148 -14.26 -2.26 -2.32
N ARG A 149 -13.16 -1.90 -1.63
CA ARG A 149 -12.93 -0.50 -1.21
C ARG A 149 -12.69 0.47 -2.37
N VAL A 150 -12.10 0.02 -3.48
CA VAL A 150 -11.88 0.83 -4.69
C VAL A 150 -13.16 0.94 -5.54
N GLU A 151 -14.08 -0.02 -5.44
CA GLU A 151 -15.43 0.14 -6.00
C GLU A 151 -16.27 1.13 -5.17
N ASP A 152 -16.11 1.14 -3.83
CA ASP A 152 -16.83 2.06 -2.94
C ASP A 152 -16.24 3.48 -2.92
N GLU A 153 -14.92 3.63 -3.09
CA GLU A 153 -14.28 4.94 -3.26
C GLU A 153 -13.97 5.18 -4.74
N ASN A 154 -14.73 6.08 -5.38
CA ASN A 154 -14.41 6.62 -6.71
C ASN A 154 -12.97 7.21 -6.72
N ILE A 155 -11.97 6.38 -7.00
CA ILE A 155 -10.58 6.82 -7.20
C ILE A 155 -10.53 7.56 -8.53
N VAL A 156 -10.72 8.88 -8.46
CA VAL A 156 -10.40 9.82 -9.53
C VAL A 156 -8.87 9.82 -9.69
N PHE A 157 -8.36 8.88 -10.50
CA PHE A 157 -7.01 8.98 -11.04
C PHE A 157 -7.00 10.17 -12.01
N ALA A 158 -6.30 11.23 -11.61
CA ALA A 158 -6.20 12.49 -12.35
C ALA A 158 -5.55 12.28 -13.73
N THR A 159 -6.35 11.92 -14.73
CA THR A 159 -6.10 12.28 -16.12
C THR A 159 -6.79 13.61 -16.35
N GLY A 160 -6.01 14.68 -16.49
CA GLY A 160 -6.53 16.00 -16.76
C GLY A 160 -7.29 16.03 -18.08
N LEU A 161 -8.59 16.30 -18.00
CA LEU A 161 -9.37 17.04 -18.99
C LEU A 161 -10.65 17.52 -18.31
N GLU A 162 -10.83 18.84 -18.33
CA GLU A 162 -11.97 19.55 -17.78
C GLU A 162 -13.29 19.05 -18.38
N SER A 163 -14.24 18.69 -17.52
CA SER A 163 -15.63 19.10 -17.71
C SER A 163 -16.36 18.98 -16.38
N SER A 164 -16.54 20.14 -15.75
CA SER A 164 -17.48 20.31 -14.65
C SER A 164 -18.88 19.95 -15.14
N ASN A 165 -19.40 18.79 -14.73
CA ASN A 165 -20.83 18.59 -14.66
C ASN A 165 -21.16 17.90 -13.33
N SER A 166 -21.55 18.74 -12.38
CA SER A 166 -22.19 18.34 -11.13
C SER A 166 -23.48 17.58 -11.48
N GLN A 167 -23.43 16.26 -11.45
CA GLN A 167 -24.62 15.43 -11.40
C GLN A 167 -24.66 14.75 -10.03
N LYS A 168 -25.36 15.41 -9.10
CA LYS A 168 -25.85 14.79 -7.86
C LYS A 168 -26.62 13.52 -8.27
N SER A 169 -26.00 12.36 -8.09
CA SER A 169 -26.73 11.10 -8.05
C SER A 169 -27.61 11.14 -6.82
N SER A 170 -28.89 11.40 -7.02
CA SER A 170 -29.94 11.24 -6.03
C SER A 170 -29.91 9.80 -5.55
N GLU A 171 -29.29 9.54 -4.40
CA GLU A 171 -29.55 8.33 -3.63
C GLU A 171 -31.07 8.27 -3.43
N ASN A 172 -31.72 7.27 -4.01
CA ASN A 172 -33.07 6.90 -3.63
C ASN A 172 -33.00 6.36 -2.20
N THR A 173 -32.94 7.26 -1.22
CA THR A 173 -33.17 6.97 0.19
C THR A 173 -34.61 6.45 0.29
N LYS A 174 -34.76 5.13 0.30
CA LYS A 174 -36.02 4.48 0.65
C LYS A 174 -36.26 4.72 2.14
N ASN A 175 -36.91 5.84 2.44
CA ASN A 175 -37.40 6.14 3.77
C ASN A 175 -38.72 5.38 3.97
N ASN A 176 -38.64 4.23 4.64
CA ASN A 176 -39.82 3.46 5.02
C ASN A 176 -40.44 4.11 6.26
N PHE A 177 -41.65 4.67 6.11
CA PHE A 177 -42.44 5.17 7.23
C PHE A 177 -43.57 4.19 7.52
N ASN A 178 -43.55 3.60 8.71
CA ASN A 178 -44.62 2.72 9.17
C ASN A 178 -45.56 3.53 10.08
N PHE A 179 -46.82 3.65 9.69
CA PHE A 179 -47.85 4.25 10.52
C PHE A 179 -48.72 3.15 11.12
N TYR A 180 -48.86 3.15 12.43
CA TYR A 180 -49.76 2.26 13.16
C TYR A 180 -50.99 3.05 13.59
N PHE A 181 -52.17 2.60 13.18
CA PHE A 181 -53.44 3.19 13.57
C PHE A 181 -54.26 2.15 14.32
N ASP A 182 -54.65 2.47 15.55
CA ASP A 182 -55.74 1.76 16.22
C ASP A 182 -57.05 2.46 15.86
N ILE A 183 -57.93 1.75 15.17
CA ILE A 183 -59.24 2.25 14.72
C ILE A 183 -60.31 1.40 15.38
N GLU A 184 -61.22 2.03 16.09
CA GLU A 184 -62.40 1.39 16.68
C GLU A 184 -63.39 0.94 15.59
N ASP A 185 -63.97 -0.25 15.77
CA ASP A 185 -64.88 -0.87 14.80
C ASP A 185 -66.13 -0.01 14.51
N GLY A 186 -66.53 0.04 13.23
CA GLY A 186 -67.83 0.56 12.80
C GLY A 186 -67.88 2.01 12.33
N VAL A 187 -66.74 2.67 12.10
CA VAL A 187 -66.72 4.05 11.57
C VAL A 187 -65.75 4.19 10.39
N ASN A 188 -66.28 4.51 9.20
CA ASN A 188 -65.47 4.87 8.05
C ASN A 188 -64.68 6.16 8.32
N LYS A 189 -63.35 6.12 8.19
CA LYS A 189 -62.49 7.30 8.37
C LYS A 189 -61.65 7.56 7.14
N LYS A 190 -61.56 8.85 6.76
CA LYS A 190 -60.74 9.32 5.64
C LYS A 190 -59.39 9.79 6.17
N ILE A 191 -58.31 9.18 5.70
CA ILE A 191 -56.94 9.61 6.01
C ILE A 191 -56.37 10.33 4.80
N THR A 192 -55.99 11.59 4.98
CA THR A 192 -55.37 12.41 3.94
C THR A 192 -53.92 12.68 4.29
N VAL A 193 -52.99 12.31 3.40
CA VAL A 193 -51.56 12.56 3.58
C VAL A 193 -51.11 13.58 2.54
N GLN A 194 -50.64 14.74 3.02
CA GLN A 194 -50.10 15.79 2.17
C GLN A 194 -48.57 15.81 2.27
N LYS A 195 -47.90 15.63 1.13
CA LYS A 195 -46.47 15.88 1.00
C LYS A 195 -46.27 17.39 0.83
N VAL A 196 -45.35 17.98 1.59
CA VAL A 196 -45.11 19.44 1.63
C VAL A 196 -44.68 20.01 0.27
N SER A 197 -44.28 19.18 -0.70
CA SER A 197 -44.03 19.59 -2.08
C SER A 197 -44.45 18.51 -3.09
N GLU A 198 -45.62 18.75 -3.70
CA GLU A 198 -46.27 18.05 -4.82
C GLU A 198 -47.14 16.81 -4.53
N ASN A 199 -48.35 16.89 -5.11
CA ASN A 199 -49.49 15.97 -5.25
C ASN A 199 -49.97 15.20 -4.00
N GLU A 200 -51.19 15.53 -3.58
CA GLU A 200 -51.93 14.88 -2.51
C GLU A 200 -52.29 13.44 -2.91
N THR A 201 -51.95 12.48 -2.05
CA THR A 201 -52.35 11.08 -2.23
C THR A 201 -53.43 10.75 -1.22
N THR A 202 -54.65 10.50 -1.70
CA THR A 202 -55.78 10.09 -0.86
C THR A 202 -55.86 8.56 -0.85
N ILE A 203 -55.81 7.95 0.34
CA ILE A 203 -56.03 6.51 0.51
C ILE A 203 -57.37 6.32 1.22
N MET A 204 -58.32 5.70 0.54
CA MET A 204 -59.62 5.34 1.10
C MET A 204 -59.51 3.93 1.72
N VAL A 205 -59.71 3.85 3.03
CA VAL A 205 -59.81 2.58 3.75
C VAL A 205 -61.28 2.32 4.02
N THR A 206 -61.87 1.39 3.28
CA THR A 206 -63.23 0.89 3.53
C THR A 206 -63.17 -0.31 4.45
N ASP A 207 -64.05 -0.31 5.44
CA ASP A 207 -64.22 -1.41 6.38
C ASP A 207 -64.53 -2.72 5.64
N ILE A 208 -63.85 -3.79 6.02
CA ILE A 208 -64.18 -5.16 5.61
C ILE A 208 -64.87 -5.78 6.82
N GLY A 209 -66.13 -5.39 7.03
CA GLY A 209 -67.00 -6.03 8.00
C GLY A 209 -67.11 -7.52 7.71
N LYS A 210 -67.07 -8.33 8.76
CA LYS A 210 -67.33 -9.78 8.71
C LYS A 210 -68.75 -10.08 8.24
#